data_AF-A0A3D0ZCC2-F1
#
_entry.id   AF-A0A3D0ZCC2-F1
#
_cell.length_a   1.000
_cell.length_b   1.000
_cell.length_c   1.000
_cell.angle_alpha   90.00
_cell.angle_beta   90.00
_cell.angle_gamma   90.00
#
_symmetry.space_group_name_H-M   'P 1'
#
loop_
_entity.id
_entity.type
_entity.pdbx_description
1 polymer ?
#
loop_
_entity_poly.entity_id
_entity_poly.type
_entity_poly.pdbx_seq_one_letter_code
_entity_poly.pdbx_strand_id
1 'polypeptide(L)'
;MYDYREPWKIKIARVINAMMEEAGAGSISPESVIAEIPPNPEMGDIGFPMFSYAKALRKGPPQIALAVRERLEAEGIAAGVEAQG
;
A
#
# COMPACT_ATOMS: atom_id res chain seq x y z
N MET A 1 -12.55 -12.45 15.85
CA MET A 1 -13.00 -11.32 15.01
C MET A 1 -12.10 -11.34 13.79
N TYR A 2 -12.62 -11.60 12.59
CA TYR A 2 -11.79 -11.66 11.37
C TYR A 2 -11.45 -10.21 10.98
N ASP A 3 -10.19 -9.83 11.06
CA ASP A 3 -9.74 -8.54 10.57
C ASP A 3 -9.56 -8.64 9.05
N TYR A 4 -10.53 -8.14 8.30
CA TYR A 4 -10.54 -8.19 6.83
C TYR A 4 -9.42 -7.34 6.21
N ARG A 5 -8.69 -6.55 7.01
CA ARG A 5 -7.59 -5.70 6.56
C ARG A 5 -6.26 -6.46 6.57
N GLU A 6 -6.12 -7.47 7.43
CA GLU A 6 -4.92 -8.33 7.52
C GLU A 6 -4.43 -8.85 6.15
N PRO A 7 -5.26 -9.50 5.31
CA PRO A 7 -4.79 -9.98 4.00
C PRO A 7 -4.34 -8.84 3.09
N TRP A 8 -4.94 -7.65 3.21
CA TRP A 8 -4.53 -6.47 2.46
C TRP A 8 -3.20 -5.91 2.98
N LYS A 9 -3.00 -5.84 4.29
CA LYS A 9 -1.74 -5.44 4.91
C LYS A 9 -0.57 -6.30 4.43
N ILE A 10 -0.77 -7.62 4.33
CA ILE A 10 0.24 -8.56 3.80
C ILE A 10 0.58 -8.24 2.35
N LYS A 11 -0.43 -8.03 1.49
CA LYS A 11 -0.24 -7.70 0.08
C LYS A 11 0.50 -6.38 -0.10
N ILE A 12 0.08 -5.33 0.63
CA ILE A 12 0.71 -4.00 0.59
C ILE A 12 2.15 -4.08 1.07
N ALA A 13 2.41 -4.74 2.21
CA ALA A 13 3.76 -4.89 2.74
C ALA A 13 4.69 -5.60 1.75
N ARG A 14 4.21 -6.66 1.08
CA ARG A 14 4.98 -7.36 0.04
C ARG A 14 5.37 -6.41 -1.10
N VAL A 15 4.43 -5.64 -1.62
CA VAL A 15 4.68 -4.71 -2.74
C VAL A 15 5.62 -3.59 -2.31
N ILE A 16 5.40 -3.00 -1.13
CA ILE A 16 6.28 -1.96 -0.57
C ILE A 16 7.70 -2.51 -0.34
N ASN A 17 7.84 -3.73 0.19
CA ASN A 17 9.14 -4.36 0.38
C ASN A 17 9.88 -4.56 -0.94
N ALA A 18 9.20 -5.00 -2.00
CA ALA A 18 9.81 -5.10 -3.32
C ALA A 18 10.31 -3.73 -3.81
N MET A 19 9.51 -2.67 -3.62
CA MET A 19 9.92 -1.30 -3.98
C MET A 19 11.08 -0.78 -3.11
N MET A 20 11.11 -1.13 -1.82
CA MET A 20 12.17 -0.73 -0.89
C MET A 20 13.48 -1.45 -1.21
N GLU A 21 13.43 -2.73 -1.55
CA GLU A 21 14.60 -3.51 -2.00
C GLU A 21 15.26 -2.86 -3.23
N GLU A 22 14.47 -2.47 -4.24
CA GLU A 22 14.97 -1.74 -5.42
C GLU A 22 15.57 -0.38 -5.07
N ALA A 23 15.03 0.28 -4.03
CA ALA A 23 15.56 1.56 -3.55
C ALA A 23 16.76 1.41 -2.59
N GLY A 24 17.15 0.18 -2.23
CA GLY A 24 18.13 -0.09 -1.17
C GLY A 24 17.66 0.41 0.21
N ALA A 25 16.35 0.57 0.39
CA ALA A 25 15.71 0.84 1.66
C ALA A 25 15.39 -0.49 2.36
N GLY A 26 15.35 -0.48 3.71
CA GLY A 26 15.10 -1.69 4.50
C GLY A 26 13.72 -2.31 4.26
N SER A 27 13.36 -3.33 5.05
CA SER A 27 12.07 -4.01 4.95
C SER A 27 11.09 -3.59 6.05
N ILE A 28 9.80 -3.70 5.77
CA ILE A 28 8.70 -3.53 6.72
C ILE A 28 7.96 -4.86 6.93
N SER A 29 7.35 -4.98 8.11
CA SER A 29 6.43 -6.08 8.41
C SER A 29 4.98 -5.71 8.07
N PRO A 30 4.12 -6.68 7.68
CA PRO A 30 2.68 -6.45 7.46
C PRO A 30 1.98 -5.79 8.64
N GLU A 31 2.36 -6.12 9.87
CA GLU A 31 1.81 -5.52 11.09
C GLU A 31 2.01 -3.99 11.16
N SER A 32 3.12 -3.49 10.61
CA SER A 32 3.47 -2.06 10.57
C SER A 32 2.73 -1.29 9.48
N VAL A 33 2.00 -1.97 8.59
CA VAL A 33 1.14 -1.31 7.60
C VAL A 33 -0.08 -0.73 8.32
N ILE A 34 -0.24 0.59 8.20
CA ILE A 34 -1.39 1.30 8.76
C ILE A 34 -2.57 1.11 7.81
N ALA A 35 -3.70 0.67 8.35
CA ALA A 35 -4.97 0.53 7.63
C ALA A 35 -6.05 1.35 8.36
N GLU A 36 -6.54 2.38 7.72
CA GLU A 36 -7.54 3.31 8.25
C GLU A 36 -8.84 3.25 7.43
N ILE A 37 -9.91 3.87 7.96
CA ILE A 37 -11.16 4.05 7.22
C ILE A 37 -11.02 5.37 6.46
N PRO A 38 -11.13 5.38 5.13
CA PRO A 38 -10.97 6.61 4.36
C PRO A 38 -12.09 7.61 4.71
N PRO A 39 -11.82 8.91 4.61
CA PRO A 39 -12.77 9.95 4.98
C PRO A 39 -14.00 10.02 4.06
N ASN A 40 -13.90 9.49 2.83
CA ASN A 40 -14.99 9.44 1.88
C ASN A 40 -15.28 7.98 1.49
N PRO A 41 -16.51 7.46 1.69
CA PRO A 41 -16.85 6.06 1.41
C PRO A 41 -16.73 5.67 -0.06
N GLU A 42 -16.73 6.64 -0.99
CA GLU A 42 -16.48 6.41 -2.41
C GLU A 42 -15.04 5.95 -2.71
N MET A 43 -14.09 6.19 -1.79
CA MET A 43 -12.69 5.79 -1.95
C MET A 43 -12.43 4.31 -1.58
N GLY A 44 -13.49 3.58 -1.22
CA GLY A 44 -13.44 2.18 -0.78
C GLY A 44 -13.48 2.02 0.75
N ASP A 45 -13.35 0.78 1.19
CA ASP A 45 -13.53 0.41 2.61
C ASP A 45 -12.24 0.52 3.44
N ILE A 46 -11.06 0.54 2.81
CA ILE A 46 -9.76 0.50 3.48
C ILE A 46 -8.79 1.49 2.85
N GLY A 47 -8.31 2.44 3.65
CA GLY A 47 -7.28 3.41 3.28
C GLY A 47 -5.89 2.97 3.75
N PHE A 48 -4.89 3.11 2.88
CA PHE A 48 -3.48 2.85 3.19
C PHE A 48 -2.67 4.14 3.00
N PRO A 49 -2.37 4.90 4.08
CA PRO A 49 -1.57 6.11 3.98
C PRO A 49 -0.13 5.78 3.58
N MET A 50 0.32 6.29 2.43
CA MET A 50 1.67 6.01 1.89
C MET A 50 2.76 6.97 2.41
N PHE A 51 2.39 7.95 3.24
CA PHE A 51 3.31 8.99 3.76
C PHE A 51 4.49 8.40 4.53
N SER A 52 4.27 7.32 5.28
CA SER A 52 5.31 6.62 6.05
C SER A 52 6.44 6.07 5.19
N TYR A 53 6.19 5.84 3.89
CA TYR A 53 7.15 5.24 2.96
C TYR A 53 7.84 6.26 2.05
N ALA A 54 7.38 7.51 2.04
CA ALA A 54 7.87 8.58 1.16
C ALA A 54 9.39 8.79 1.29
N LYS A 55 9.89 8.82 2.54
CA LYS A 55 11.32 9.01 2.83
C LYS A 55 12.16 7.81 2.39
N ALA A 56 11.68 6.59 2.65
CA ALA A 56 12.39 5.37 2.31
C ALA A 56 12.50 5.18 0.79
N LEU A 57 11.39 5.41 0.07
CA LEU A 57 11.31 5.22 -1.38
C LEU A 57 11.75 6.45 -2.19
N ARG A 58 12.00 7.59 -1.54
CA ARG A 58 12.29 8.89 -2.17
C ARG A 58 11.26 9.26 -3.24
N LYS A 59 9.99 8.92 -2.98
CA LYS A 59 8.83 9.14 -3.86
C LYS A 59 7.74 9.85 -3.09
N GLY A 60 6.96 10.69 -3.75
CA GLY A 60 5.79 11.29 -3.14
C GLY A 60 4.73 10.22 -2.78
N PRO A 61 3.94 10.41 -1.71
CA PRO A 61 2.80 9.54 -1.38
C PRO A 61 1.91 9.17 -2.59
N PRO A 62 1.49 10.11 -3.46
CA PRO A 62 0.70 9.78 -4.66
C PRO A 62 1.42 8.83 -5.62
N GLN A 63 2.74 9.01 -5.80
CA GLN A 63 3.54 8.16 -6.69
C GLN A 63 3.71 6.74 -6.13
N ILE A 64 3.79 6.62 -4.80
CA ILE A 64 3.86 5.31 -4.14
C ILE A 64 2.52 4.60 -4.27
N ALA A 65 1.41 5.28 -4.00
CA ALA A 65 0.07 4.71 -4.14
C ALA A 65 -0.18 4.20 -5.57
N LEU A 66 0.19 4.99 -6.59
CA LEU A 66 0.10 4.59 -7.99
C LEU A 66 0.95 3.35 -8.29
N ALA A 67 2.22 3.36 -7.91
CA ALA A 67 3.12 2.24 -8.16
C ALA A 67 2.68 0.95 -7.43
N VAL A 68 2.15 1.08 -6.21
CA VAL A 68 1.59 -0.05 -5.45
C VAL A 68 0.39 -0.62 -6.19
N ARG A 69 -0.54 0.23 -6.64
CA ARG A 69 -1.70 -0.19 -7.44
C ARG A 69 -1.26 -0.94 -8.70
N GLU A 70 -0.37 -0.36 -9.49
CA GLU A 70 0.11 -0.98 -10.74
C GLU A 70 0.74 -2.36 -10.50
N ARG A 71 1.50 -2.53 -9.41
CA ARG A 71 2.08 -3.83 -9.04
C ARG A 71 1.03 -4.84 -8.57
N LEU A 72 0.03 -4.40 -7.80
CA LEU A 72 -1.08 -5.25 -7.38
C LEU A 72 -1.93 -5.71 -8.57
N GLU A 73 -2.17 -4.83 -9.55
CA GLU A 73 -2.86 -5.16 -10.80
C GLU A 73 -2.03 -6.14 -11.64
N ALA A 74 -0.72 -5.91 -11.77
CA ALA A 74 0.18 -6.81 -12.51
C ALA A 74 0.28 -8.21 -11.90
N GLU A 75 0.18 -8.35 -10.57
CA GLU A 75 0.12 -9.64 -9.89
C GLU A 75 -1.29 -10.29 -9.93
N GLY A 76 -2.28 -9.63 -10.52
CA GLY A 76 -3.67 -10.11 -10.57
C GLY A 76 -4.36 -10.11 -9.21
N ILE A 77 -3.85 -9.35 -8.24
CA ILE A 77 -4.28 -9.36 -6.84
C ILE A 77 -5.45 -8.39 -6.59
N ALA A 78 -5.62 -7.39 -7.45
CA ALA A 78 -6.57 -6.30 -7.29
C ALA A 78 -7.35 -6.02 -8.58
N ALA A 79 -8.58 -6.51 -8.67
CA ALA A 79 -9.58 -5.90 -9.54
C ALA A 79 -10.25 -4.77 -8.72
N GLY A 80 -9.95 -3.51 -9.01
CA GLY A 80 -10.65 -2.35 -8.42
C GLY A 80 -9.94 -1.58 -7.30
N VAL A 81 -8.60 -1.55 -7.24
CA VAL A 81 -7.88 -0.64 -6.31
C VAL A 81 -7.74 0.74 -6.96
N GLU A 82 -8.23 1.80 -6.32
CA GLU A 82 -8.07 3.18 -6.79
C GLU A 82 -6.93 3.89 -6.04
N ALA A 83 -5.96 4.42 -6.78
CA ALA A 83 -4.89 5.26 -6.23
C ALA A 83 -5.29 6.72 -6.39
N GLN A 84 -5.46 7.44 -5.29
CA GLN A 84 -5.65 8.89 -5.28
C GLN A 84 -4.47 9.58 -4.58
N GLY A 85 -4.17 10.78 -5.07
CA GLY A 85 -2.94 11.51 -4.81
C GLY A 85 -3.16 12.91 -4.31
#